data_AF-A0A8J7MM24-F1
#
_entry.id   AF-A0A8J7MM24-F1
#
_cell.length_a   1.000
_cell.length_b   1.000
_cell.length_c   1.000
_cell.angle_alpha   90.00
_cell.angle_beta   90.00
_cell.angle_gamma   90.00
#
_symmetry.space_group_name_H-M   'P 1'
#
loop_
_entity.id
_entity.type
_entity.pdbx_description
1 polymer ?
#
loop_
_entity_poly.entity_id
_entity_poly.type
_entity_poly.pdbx_seq_one_letter_code
_entity_poly.pdbx_strand_id
1 'polypeptide(L)'
;MEFNKKYQRVNDLLTHIAFGIWAVLALYFFQERLYSDSGFYLSKVITYETFWIELSRFVLVFSEWLPLLCLKLGCSLKTVLIAYSLGHVLFCYGIYWMGRYRWDNHQIGWFLIAIQTVGILHGFCAPGFELYYVGSLLGLFAVILDYSKTSKQQYFYLFLLTFIIVINYLLASWIIGGLLLLHFSKQGFKDWKKYLGIAIVILLTFGFKKLLTTHSYEIEKNGAICTQSNRADLWVERLY
;
A
#
# COMPACT_ATOMS: atom_id res chain seq x y z
N MET A 1 12.38 25.95 -14.64
CA MET A 1 11.87 25.72 -16.00
C MET A 1 10.36 25.84 -15.95
N GLU A 2 9.79 26.93 -16.47
CA GLU A 2 8.34 26.99 -16.69
C GLU A 2 7.99 26.04 -17.83
N PHE A 3 7.45 24.87 -17.50
CA PHE A 3 6.93 23.98 -18.51
C PHE A 3 5.75 24.65 -19.23
N ASN A 4 5.68 24.47 -20.54
CA ASN A 4 4.59 24.99 -21.35
C ASN A 4 3.26 24.43 -20.82
N LYS A 5 2.32 25.31 -20.40
CA LYS A 5 0.99 24.91 -19.90
C LYS A 5 0.24 23.98 -20.86
N LYS A 6 0.48 24.08 -22.17
CA LYS A 6 -0.07 23.16 -23.17
C LYS A 6 0.47 21.74 -22.99
N TYR A 7 1.78 21.60 -22.75
CA TYR A 7 2.42 20.30 -22.50
C TYR A 7 1.86 19.66 -21.22
N GLN A 8 1.73 20.43 -20.15
CA GLN A 8 1.16 19.97 -18.89
C GLN A 8 -0.28 19.42 -19.06
N ARG A 9 -1.14 20.12 -19.80
CA ARG A 9 -2.50 19.66 -20.08
C ARG A 9 -2.52 18.37 -20.92
N VAL A 10 -1.67 18.28 -21.93
CA VAL A 10 -1.54 17.07 -22.76
C VAL A 10 -1.05 15.90 -21.90
N ASN A 11 -0.04 16.12 -21.06
CA ASN A 11 0.48 15.13 -20.13
C ASN A 11 -0.59 14.61 -19.17
N ASP A 12 -1.38 15.51 -18.58
CA ASP A 12 -2.46 15.14 -17.67
C ASP A 12 -3.54 14.32 -18.39
N LEU A 13 -3.92 14.75 -19.60
CA LEU A 13 -4.88 14.04 -20.44
C LEU A 13 -4.40 12.63 -20.77
N LEU A 14 -3.15 12.47 -21.20
CA LEU A 14 -2.57 11.17 -21.51
C LEU A 14 -2.50 10.27 -20.27
N THR A 15 -2.17 10.85 -19.11
CA THR A 15 -2.16 10.12 -17.84
C THR A 15 -3.57 9.62 -17.48
N HIS A 16 -4.60 10.47 -17.63
CA HIS A 16 -5.99 10.09 -17.42
C HIS A 16 -6.44 8.98 -18.37
N ILE A 17 -6.08 9.08 -19.65
CA ILE A 17 -6.37 8.04 -20.65
C ILE A 17 -5.70 6.72 -20.25
N ALA A 18 -4.43 6.75 -19.83
CA ALA A 18 -3.71 5.55 -19.41
C ALA A 18 -4.35 4.89 -18.17
N PHE A 19 -4.76 5.67 -17.16
CA PHE A 19 -5.54 5.12 -16.05
C PHE A 19 -6.91 4.59 -16.49
N GLY A 20 -7.56 5.22 -17.46
CA GLY A 20 -8.78 4.72 -18.08
C GLY A 20 -8.58 3.36 -18.75
N ILE A 21 -7.49 3.19 -19.50
CA ILE A 21 -7.10 1.90 -20.09
C ILE A 21 -6.89 0.85 -18.98
N TRP A 22 -6.14 1.19 -17.92
CA TRP A 22 -5.95 0.28 -16.78
C TRP A 22 -7.25 -0.09 -16.09
N ALA A 23 -8.18 0.84 -15.94
CA ALA A 23 -9.50 0.57 -15.39
C ALA A 23 -10.28 -0.40 -16.27
N VAL A 24 -10.32 -0.19 -17.59
CA VAL A 24 -10.99 -1.11 -18.53
C VAL A 24 -10.37 -2.50 -18.48
N LEU A 25 -9.03 -2.61 -18.45
CA LEU A 25 -8.35 -3.89 -18.32
C LEU A 25 -8.66 -4.57 -16.97
N ALA A 26 -8.73 -3.82 -15.87
CA ALA A 26 -9.12 -4.34 -14.57
C ALA A 26 -10.57 -4.84 -14.53
N LEU A 27 -11.47 -4.21 -15.30
CA LEU A 27 -12.86 -4.67 -15.47
C LEU A 27 -12.94 -5.94 -16.34
N TYR A 28 -12.11 -6.04 -17.37
CA TYR A 28 -12.10 -7.19 -18.28
C TYR A 28 -11.48 -8.42 -17.63
N PHE A 29 -10.29 -8.29 -17.03
CA PHE A 29 -9.52 -9.39 -16.43
C PHE A 29 -9.78 -9.62 -14.94
N PHE A 30 -10.96 -9.23 -14.43
CA PHE A 30 -11.25 -9.31 -13.00
C PHE A 30 -11.32 -10.76 -12.50
N GLN A 31 -11.69 -11.71 -13.36
CA GLN A 31 -11.79 -13.13 -12.98
C GLN A 31 -10.41 -13.78 -12.90
N GLU A 32 -9.57 -13.50 -13.88
CA GLU A 32 -8.20 -13.99 -13.97
C GLU A 32 -7.36 -13.49 -12.79
N ARG A 33 -7.58 -12.25 -12.35
CA ARG A 33 -6.92 -11.69 -11.18
C ARG A 33 -7.19 -12.45 -9.89
N LEU A 34 -8.40 -13.01 -9.77
CA LEU A 34 -8.85 -13.75 -8.60
C LEU A 34 -8.33 -15.19 -8.56
N TYR A 35 -7.54 -15.61 -9.55
CA TYR A 35 -6.87 -16.88 -9.53
C TYR A 35 -5.82 -16.92 -8.40
N SER A 36 -5.73 -18.04 -7.66
CA SER A 36 -4.82 -18.22 -6.52
C SER A 36 -5.11 -17.31 -5.30
N ASP A 37 -4.10 -16.54 -4.86
CA ASP A 37 -4.07 -15.91 -3.54
C ASP A 37 -5.11 -14.80 -3.45
N SER A 38 -5.28 -14.00 -4.51
CA SER A 38 -6.26 -12.91 -4.54
C SER A 38 -7.67 -13.40 -4.22
N GLY A 39 -8.06 -14.55 -4.79
CA GLY A 39 -9.36 -15.18 -4.55
C GLY A 39 -9.49 -15.69 -3.12
N PHE A 40 -8.42 -16.26 -2.56
CA PHE A 40 -8.39 -16.68 -1.16
C PHE A 40 -8.63 -15.50 -0.22
N TYR A 41 -7.84 -14.42 -0.32
CA TYR A 41 -7.99 -13.23 0.54
C TYR A 41 -9.36 -12.58 0.38
N LEU A 42 -9.83 -12.41 -0.85
CA LEU A 42 -11.16 -11.85 -1.09
C LEU A 42 -12.28 -12.72 -0.50
N SER A 43 -12.16 -14.05 -0.58
CA SER A 43 -13.14 -14.96 0.03
C SER A 43 -13.23 -14.78 1.55
N LYS A 44 -12.10 -14.51 2.22
CA LYS A 44 -12.07 -14.23 3.66
C LYS A 44 -12.74 -12.90 3.98
N VAL A 45 -12.48 -11.85 3.19
CA VAL A 45 -13.15 -10.55 3.33
C VAL A 45 -14.65 -10.66 3.11
N ILE A 46 -15.10 -11.46 2.13
CA ILE A 46 -16.53 -11.70 1.88
C ILE A 46 -17.16 -12.45 3.06
N THR A 47 -16.47 -13.46 3.60
CA THR A 47 -16.99 -14.32 4.67
C THR A 47 -17.08 -13.59 6.01
N TYR A 48 -16.05 -12.83 6.37
CA TYR A 48 -15.97 -12.16 7.67
C TYR A 48 -16.45 -10.71 7.63
N GLU A 49 -16.71 -10.16 6.43
CA GLU A 49 -17.12 -8.78 6.19
C GLU A 49 -16.30 -7.73 6.96
N THR A 50 -14.99 -7.97 7.05
CA THR A 50 -14.02 -7.10 7.69
C THR A 50 -12.68 -7.22 6.97
N PHE A 51 -11.74 -6.33 7.27
CA PHE A 51 -10.37 -6.43 6.76
C PHE A 51 -9.73 -7.73 7.24
N TRP A 52 -9.11 -8.47 6.31
CA TRP A 52 -8.41 -9.71 6.59
C TRP A 52 -6.90 -9.48 6.53
N ILE A 53 -6.29 -9.29 7.69
CA ILE A 53 -4.85 -9.04 7.80
C ILE A 53 -4.16 -10.30 8.30
N GLU A 54 -3.34 -10.89 7.45
CA GLU A 54 -2.58 -12.11 7.76
C GLU A 54 -1.07 -11.81 7.83
N LEU A 55 -0.36 -12.46 8.76
CA LEU A 55 1.11 -12.39 8.90
C LEU A 55 1.67 -10.95 8.93
N SER A 56 0.97 -10.02 9.60
CA SER A 56 1.35 -8.61 9.70
C SER A 56 1.45 -7.87 8.35
N ARG A 57 0.77 -8.36 7.31
CA ARG A 57 0.69 -7.73 5.98
C ARG A 57 -0.40 -6.65 5.96
N PHE A 58 -0.14 -5.53 6.64
CA PHE A 58 -1.08 -4.40 6.72
C PHE A 58 -1.44 -3.78 5.36
N VAL A 59 -0.69 -4.11 4.30
CA VAL A 59 -0.86 -3.52 2.97
C VAL A 59 -2.17 -3.98 2.33
N LEU A 60 -2.68 -5.14 2.78
CA LEU A 60 -3.92 -5.75 2.29
C LEU A 60 -5.13 -4.83 2.49
N VAL A 61 -5.09 -3.93 3.46
CA VAL A 61 -6.13 -2.91 3.65
C VAL A 61 -6.37 -2.11 2.36
N PHE A 62 -5.32 -1.84 1.57
CA PHE A 62 -5.43 -1.12 0.31
C PHE A 62 -6.01 -1.93 -0.86
N SER A 63 -5.94 -3.26 -0.81
CA SER A 63 -6.68 -4.12 -1.76
C SER A 63 -8.13 -4.35 -1.35
N GLU A 64 -8.43 -4.27 -0.05
CA GLU A 64 -9.71 -4.74 0.50
C GLU A 64 -10.73 -3.62 0.74
N TRP A 65 -10.31 -2.35 0.81
CA TRP A 65 -11.21 -1.25 1.19
C TRP A 65 -12.43 -1.12 0.26
N LEU A 66 -12.25 -1.23 -1.05
CA LEU A 66 -13.31 -1.04 -2.03
C LEU A 66 -14.30 -2.22 -2.08
N PRO A 67 -13.86 -3.50 -2.16
CA PRO A 67 -14.79 -4.62 -2.08
C PRO A 67 -15.51 -4.68 -0.73
N LEU A 68 -14.84 -4.33 0.37
CA LEU A 68 -15.49 -4.25 1.69
C LEU A 68 -16.56 -3.17 1.73
N LEU A 69 -16.31 -1.99 1.15
CA LEU A 69 -17.32 -0.94 1.00
C LEU A 69 -18.54 -1.45 0.20
N CYS A 70 -18.31 -2.14 -0.93
CA CYS A 70 -19.38 -2.74 -1.72
C CYS A 70 -20.19 -3.79 -0.94
N LEU A 71 -19.53 -4.63 -0.13
CA LEU A 71 -20.21 -5.61 0.74
C LEU A 71 -21.11 -4.91 1.76
N LYS A 72 -20.61 -3.87 2.44
CA LYS A 72 -21.38 -3.12 3.44
C LYS A 72 -22.54 -2.34 2.85
N LEU A 73 -22.48 -2.00 1.55
CA LEU A 73 -23.58 -1.40 0.81
C LEU A 73 -24.56 -2.43 0.23
N GLY A 74 -24.38 -3.73 0.50
CA GLY A 74 -25.27 -4.78 0.00
C GLY A 74 -25.17 -5.00 -1.51
N CYS A 75 -24.04 -4.67 -2.13
CA CYS A 75 -23.85 -4.89 -3.56
C CYS A 75 -23.79 -6.38 -3.91
N SER A 76 -24.10 -6.70 -5.17
CA SER A 76 -24.00 -8.08 -5.67
C SER A 76 -22.58 -8.63 -5.58
N LEU A 77 -22.43 -9.95 -5.43
CA LEU A 77 -21.12 -10.60 -5.40
C LEU A 77 -20.27 -10.24 -6.63
N LYS A 78 -20.86 -10.23 -7.83
CA LYS A 78 -20.17 -9.82 -9.07
C LYS A 78 -19.59 -8.41 -8.95
N THR A 79 -20.34 -7.47 -8.38
CA THR A 79 -19.86 -6.10 -8.13
C THR A 79 -18.69 -6.09 -7.17
N VAL A 80 -18.73 -6.89 -6.10
CA VAL A 80 -17.63 -7.02 -5.13
C VAL A 80 -16.35 -7.55 -5.78
N LEU A 81 -16.46 -8.57 -6.64
CA LEU A 81 -15.31 -9.12 -7.38
C LEU A 81 -14.67 -8.09 -8.33
N ILE A 82 -15.52 -7.32 -9.03
CA ILE A 82 -15.06 -6.23 -9.90
C ILE A 82 -14.41 -5.11 -9.07
N ALA A 83 -15.04 -4.74 -7.95
CA ALA A 83 -14.57 -3.73 -7.02
C ALA A 83 -13.18 -4.07 -6.45
N TYR A 84 -12.92 -5.34 -6.15
CA TYR A 84 -11.59 -5.80 -5.74
C TYR A 84 -10.53 -5.46 -6.82
N SER A 85 -10.77 -5.86 -8.07
CA SER A 85 -9.82 -5.62 -9.18
C SER A 85 -9.65 -4.13 -9.50
N LEU A 86 -10.75 -3.37 -9.50
CA LEU A 86 -10.76 -1.94 -9.79
C LEU A 86 -10.12 -1.11 -8.66
N GLY A 87 -10.21 -1.57 -7.42
CA GLY A 87 -9.66 -0.90 -6.24
C GLY A 87 -8.16 -0.64 -6.35
N HIS A 88 -7.41 -1.58 -6.94
CA HIS A 88 -5.98 -1.41 -7.21
C HIS A 88 -5.67 -0.23 -8.14
N VAL A 89 -6.49 -0.04 -9.19
CA VAL A 89 -6.34 1.07 -10.14
C VAL A 89 -6.73 2.39 -9.48
N LEU A 90 -7.86 2.39 -8.78
CA LEU A 90 -8.40 3.57 -8.12
C LEU A 90 -7.48 4.07 -6.99
N PHE A 91 -6.77 3.17 -6.32
CA PHE A 91 -5.74 3.54 -5.35
C PHE A 91 -4.65 4.40 -5.98
N CYS A 92 -4.01 3.93 -7.06
CA CYS A 92 -2.97 4.69 -7.76
C CYS A 92 -3.52 5.97 -8.39
N TYR A 93 -4.73 5.90 -8.97
CA TYR A 93 -5.39 7.07 -9.52
C TYR A 93 -5.69 8.14 -8.45
N GLY A 94 -6.09 7.73 -7.26
CA GLY A 94 -6.28 8.63 -6.12
C GLY A 94 -4.98 9.32 -5.70
N ILE A 95 -3.86 8.58 -5.67
CA ILE A 95 -2.54 9.16 -5.40
C ILE A 95 -2.13 10.14 -6.50
N TYR A 96 -2.35 9.79 -7.78
CA TYR A 96 -2.11 10.71 -8.89
C TYR A 96 -2.91 11.99 -8.72
N TRP A 97 -4.22 11.87 -8.43
CA TRP A 97 -5.11 13.01 -8.23
C TRP A 97 -4.61 13.91 -7.09
N MET A 98 -4.20 13.32 -5.97
CA MET A 98 -3.58 14.06 -4.87
C MET A 98 -2.29 14.78 -5.31
N GLY A 99 -1.31 14.05 -5.85
CA GLY A 99 -0.02 14.63 -6.27
C GLY A 99 -0.18 15.73 -7.32
N ARG A 100 -1.07 15.52 -8.29
CA ARG A 100 -1.35 16.44 -9.39
C ARG A 100 -2.11 17.68 -8.96
N TYR A 101 -3.22 17.54 -8.25
CA TYR A 101 -4.12 18.68 -7.98
C TYR A 101 -3.82 19.39 -6.66
N ARG A 102 -3.19 18.71 -5.69
CA ARG A 102 -2.81 19.34 -4.39
C ARG A 102 -1.41 19.94 -4.41
N TRP A 103 -0.46 19.30 -5.10
CA TRP A 103 0.96 19.67 -5.12
C TRP A 103 1.49 20.02 -6.52
N ASP A 104 0.61 20.10 -7.53
CA ASP A 104 0.91 20.51 -8.91
C ASP A 104 2.03 19.69 -9.58
N ASN A 105 2.19 18.42 -9.18
CA ASN A 105 3.17 17.53 -9.79
C ASN A 105 2.54 16.74 -10.95
N HIS A 106 2.87 17.13 -12.17
CA HIS A 106 2.38 16.49 -13.39
C HIS A 106 3.07 15.16 -13.71
N GLN A 107 4.26 14.92 -13.17
CA GLN A 107 5.09 13.77 -13.53
C GLN A 107 4.74 12.52 -12.71
N ILE A 108 4.14 12.68 -11.53
CA ILE A 108 3.75 11.56 -10.65
C ILE A 108 2.85 10.54 -11.35
N GLY A 109 2.02 10.99 -12.30
CA GLY A 109 1.13 10.12 -13.06
C GLY A 109 1.85 8.99 -13.79
N TRP A 110 2.90 9.32 -14.53
CA TRP A 110 3.68 8.32 -15.28
C TRP A 110 4.46 7.38 -14.36
N PHE A 111 4.96 7.89 -13.23
CA PHE A 111 5.58 7.05 -12.21
C PHE A 111 4.59 6.01 -11.67
N LEU A 112 3.36 6.42 -11.37
CA LEU A 112 2.32 5.53 -10.86
C LEU A 112 1.87 4.50 -11.91
N ILE A 113 1.74 4.91 -13.18
CA ILE A 113 1.48 4.00 -14.29
C ILE A 113 2.61 2.96 -14.42
N ALA A 114 3.88 3.38 -14.31
CA ALA A 114 5.02 2.48 -14.38
C ALA A 114 5.03 1.48 -13.21
N ILE A 115 4.81 1.96 -11.98
CA ILE A 115 4.70 1.10 -10.79
C ILE A 115 3.54 0.09 -10.95
N GLN A 116 2.42 0.51 -11.51
CA GLN A 116 1.29 -0.37 -11.77
C GLN A 116 1.58 -1.40 -12.85
N THR A 117 2.30 -1.02 -13.90
CA THR A 117 2.74 -1.95 -14.94
C THR A 117 3.65 -3.03 -14.36
N VAL A 118 4.65 -2.63 -13.56
CA VAL A 118 5.58 -3.56 -12.89
C VAL A 118 4.83 -4.45 -11.88
N GLY A 119 3.91 -3.87 -11.11
CA GLY A 119 3.10 -4.61 -10.14
C GLY A 119 2.23 -5.68 -10.80
N ILE A 120 1.63 -5.36 -11.96
CA ILE A 120 0.86 -6.32 -12.75
C ILE A 120 1.78 -7.41 -13.32
N LEU A 121 2.94 -7.05 -13.86
CA LEU A 121 3.88 -8.01 -14.45
C LEU A 121 4.36 -9.07 -13.46
N HIS A 122 4.59 -8.69 -12.20
CA HIS A 122 5.17 -9.58 -11.18
C HIS A 122 4.17 -10.13 -10.16
N GLY A 123 3.00 -9.50 -10.01
CA GLY A 123 2.09 -9.76 -8.91
C GLY A 123 0.62 -9.66 -9.29
N PHE A 124 0.25 -9.99 -10.53
CA PHE A 124 -1.14 -9.89 -10.99
C PHE A 124 -2.13 -10.62 -10.08
N CYS A 125 -1.80 -11.86 -9.71
CA CYS A 125 -2.62 -12.72 -8.84
C CYS A 125 -2.20 -12.67 -7.35
N ALA A 126 -1.30 -11.75 -6.99
CA ALA A 126 -0.81 -11.60 -5.63
C ALA A 126 -1.53 -10.42 -4.95
N PRO A 127 -2.41 -10.68 -3.96
CA PRO A 127 -3.21 -9.64 -3.29
C PRO A 127 -2.31 -8.63 -2.56
N GLY A 128 -1.19 -9.13 -2.02
CA GLY A 128 -0.29 -8.39 -1.15
C GLY A 128 1.08 -8.12 -1.77
N PHE A 129 1.18 -7.76 -3.06
CA PHE A 129 2.46 -7.27 -3.58
C PHE A 129 2.80 -5.92 -2.93
N GLU A 130 3.40 -5.97 -1.74
CA GLU A 130 3.64 -4.85 -0.82
C GLU A 130 4.33 -3.68 -1.53
N LEU A 131 5.29 -4.00 -2.41
CA LEU A 131 6.08 -3.03 -3.13
C LEU A 131 5.25 -2.18 -4.11
N TYR A 132 4.13 -2.69 -4.64
CA TYR A 132 3.27 -1.92 -5.55
C TYR A 132 2.60 -0.75 -4.84
N TYR A 133 1.97 -1.03 -3.69
CA TYR A 133 1.31 -0.01 -2.88
C TYR A 133 2.32 0.94 -2.24
N VAL A 134 3.38 0.38 -1.67
CA VAL A 134 4.44 1.15 -1.02
C VAL A 134 5.18 2.02 -2.04
N GLY A 135 5.46 1.51 -3.24
CA GLY A 135 6.07 2.28 -4.33
C GLY A 135 5.23 3.49 -4.72
N SER A 136 3.91 3.31 -4.82
CA SER A 136 2.97 4.40 -5.12
C SER A 136 2.96 5.47 -4.01
N LEU A 137 2.93 5.04 -2.75
CA LEU A 137 3.03 5.93 -1.59
C LEU A 137 4.39 6.63 -1.49
N LEU A 138 5.48 5.97 -1.87
CA LEU A 138 6.82 6.56 -1.97
C LEU A 138 6.87 7.66 -3.04
N GLY A 139 6.19 7.47 -4.17
CA GLY A 139 6.02 8.51 -5.19
C GLY A 139 5.34 9.75 -4.62
N LEU A 140 4.24 9.56 -3.89
CA LEU A 140 3.56 10.66 -3.20
C LEU A 140 4.45 11.32 -2.14
N PHE A 141 5.16 10.53 -1.34
CA PHE A 141 6.10 11.01 -0.34
C PHE A 141 7.17 11.91 -0.98
N ALA A 142 7.75 11.49 -2.11
CA ALA A 142 8.76 12.26 -2.83
C ALA A 142 8.19 13.60 -3.33
N VAL A 143 6.96 13.60 -3.88
CA VAL A 143 6.29 14.84 -4.31
C VAL A 143 6.05 15.79 -3.14
N ILE A 144 5.59 15.28 -2.01
CA ILE A 144 5.35 16.10 -0.82
C ILE A 144 6.67 16.60 -0.25
N LEU A 145 7.74 15.80 -0.27
CA LEU A 145 9.05 16.16 0.24
C LEU A 145 9.66 17.34 -0.53
N ASP A 146 9.62 17.27 -1.87
CA ASP A 146 10.20 18.28 -2.78
C ASP A 146 9.34 19.56 -2.89
N TYR A 147 8.16 19.59 -2.27
CA TYR A 147 7.27 20.74 -2.32
C TYR A 147 7.84 21.92 -1.53
N SER A 148 7.96 23.07 -2.21
CA SER A 148 8.67 24.26 -1.72
C SER A 148 8.06 24.95 -0.50
N LYS A 149 6.74 24.82 -0.30
CA LYS A 149 6.04 25.49 0.82
C LYS A 149 6.01 24.59 2.04
N THR A 150 6.85 24.91 3.02
CA THR A 150 6.87 24.23 4.32
C THR A 150 5.65 24.62 5.16
N SER A 151 4.77 23.65 5.47
CA SER A 151 3.58 23.85 6.30
C SER A 151 3.40 22.73 7.33
N LYS A 152 2.68 22.99 8.44
CA LYS A 152 2.37 21.96 9.45
C LYS A 152 1.64 20.75 8.84
N GLN A 153 0.77 20.97 7.86
CA GLN A 153 0.08 19.92 7.13
C GLN A 153 1.06 19.02 6.35
N GLN A 154 2.08 19.61 5.72
CA GLN A 154 3.10 18.84 5.00
C GLN A 154 3.87 17.90 5.94
N TYR A 155 4.27 18.37 7.12
CA TYR A 155 4.91 17.51 8.12
C TYR A 155 3.99 16.36 8.53
N PHE A 156 2.72 16.65 8.82
CA PHE A 156 1.74 15.62 9.15
C PHE A 156 1.63 14.56 8.05
N TYR A 157 1.50 14.97 6.78
CA TYR A 157 1.43 14.01 5.67
C TYR A 157 2.72 13.22 5.49
N LEU A 158 3.89 13.84 5.61
CA LEU A 158 5.17 13.13 5.52
C LEU A 158 5.33 12.10 6.63
N PHE A 159 4.98 12.45 7.87
CA PHE A 159 5.06 11.54 9.02
C PHE A 159 4.05 10.40 8.90
N LEU A 160 2.80 10.72 8.52
CA LEU A 160 1.77 9.72 8.28
C LEU A 160 2.18 8.74 7.16
N LEU A 161 2.66 9.26 6.02
CA LEU A 161 3.14 8.43 4.92
C LEU A 161 4.34 7.59 5.33
N THR A 162 5.30 8.15 6.08
CA THR A 162 6.46 7.40 6.59
C THR A 162 6.00 6.23 7.45
N PHE A 163 5.08 6.48 8.39
CA PHE A 163 4.52 5.44 9.24
C PHE A 163 3.86 4.34 8.41
N ILE A 164 2.96 4.71 7.50
CA ILE A 164 2.26 3.76 6.61
C ILE A 164 3.24 2.98 5.73
N ILE A 165 4.25 3.62 5.16
CA ILE A 165 5.22 2.94 4.29
C ILE A 165 6.05 1.92 5.09
N VAL A 166 6.59 2.33 6.23
CA VAL A 166 7.52 1.52 7.03
C VAL A 166 6.82 0.39 7.77
N ILE A 167 5.60 0.61 8.27
CA ILE A 167 4.82 -0.46 8.91
C ILE A 167 4.53 -1.59 7.92
N ASN A 168 4.27 -1.24 6.66
CA ASN A 168 4.03 -2.19 5.58
C ASN A 168 5.33 -2.87 5.11
N TYR A 169 6.30 -2.09 4.66
CA TYR A 169 7.53 -2.64 4.08
C TYR A 169 8.76 -2.00 4.71
N LEU A 170 9.40 -2.71 5.65
CA LEU A 170 10.52 -2.17 6.42
C LEU A 170 11.69 -1.74 5.52
N LEU A 171 11.96 -2.49 4.45
CA LEU A 171 13.03 -2.16 3.51
C LEU A 171 12.78 -0.85 2.74
N ALA A 172 11.54 -0.34 2.69
CA ALA A 172 11.27 0.97 2.12
C ALA A 172 11.92 2.11 2.91
N SER A 173 12.31 1.89 4.17
CA SER A 173 13.08 2.88 4.95
C SER A 173 14.41 3.24 4.28
N TRP A 174 15.05 2.31 3.57
CA TRP A 174 16.25 2.58 2.76
C TRP A 174 15.95 3.51 1.59
N ILE A 175 14.82 3.30 0.90
CA ILE A 175 14.38 4.14 -0.20
C ILE A 175 14.03 5.55 0.31
N ILE A 176 13.34 5.65 1.45
CA ILE A 176 13.10 6.93 2.13
C ILE A 176 14.43 7.61 2.44
N GLY A 177 15.40 6.90 3.03
CA GLY A 177 16.73 7.42 3.29
C GLY A 177 17.41 7.98 2.04
N GLY A 178 17.36 7.24 0.92
CA GLY A 178 17.86 7.70 -0.37
C GLY A 178 17.18 8.98 -0.86
N LEU A 179 15.85 9.06 -0.77
CA LEU A 179 15.08 10.27 -1.12
C LEU A 179 15.44 11.47 -0.23
N LEU A 180 15.66 11.25 1.06
CA LEU A 180 16.09 12.31 1.99
C LEU A 180 17.51 12.79 1.66
N LEU A 181 18.43 11.89 1.31
CA LEU A 181 19.78 12.26 0.88
C LEU A 181 19.75 13.08 -0.42
N LEU A 182 18.93 12.67 -1.39
CA LEU A 182 18.73 13.43 -2.63
C LEU A 182 18.15 14.83 -2.36
N HIS A 183 17.17 14.92 -1.46
CA HIS A 183 16.59 16.20 -1.07
C HIS A 183 17.58 17.07 -0.29
N PHE A 184 18.35 16.47 0.63
CA PHE A 184 19.42 17.13 1.38
C PHE A 184 20.51 17.66 0.46
N SER A 185 20.89 16.93 -0.59
CA SER A 185 21.85 17.40 -1.59
C SER A 185 21.38 18.67 -2.32
N LYS A 186 20.07 18.90 -2.44
CA LYS A 186 19.50 20.09 -3.08
C LYS A 186 19.29 21.27 -2.11
N GLN A 187 18.81 20.99 -0.90
CA GLN A 187 18.35 22.02 0.07
C GLN A 187 19.30 22.23 1.26
N GLY A 188 20.32 21.37 1.41
CA GLY A 188 21.23 21.36 2.54
C GLY A 188 20.51 21.22 3.89
N PHE A 189 21.06 21.89 4.90
CA PHE A 189 20.57 21.85 6.29
C PHE A 189 19.31 22.69 6.55
N LYS A 190 18.77 23.39 5.54
CA LYS A 190 17.60 24.26 5.71
C LYS A 190 16.39 23.51 6.29
N ASP A 191 16.24 22.25 5.90
CA ASP A 191 15.10 21.40 6.24
C ASP A 191 15.43 20.30 7.27
N TRP A 192 16.47 20.49 8.10
CA TRP A 192 16.94 19.47 9.06
C TRP A 192 15.84 18.90 9.98
N LYS A 193 14.85 19.73 10.35
CA LYS A 193 13.70 19.31 11.18
C LYS A 193 12.83 18.26 10.47
N LYS A 194 12.69 18.32 9.14
CA LYS A 194 11.97 17.30 8.34
C LYS A 194 12.70 15.96 8.46
N TYR A 195 14.01 15.96 8.28
CA TYR A 195 14.83 14.75 8.31
C TYR A 195 14.81 14.11 9.69
N LEU A 196 15.01 14.90 10.75
CA LEU A 196 14.97 14.39 12.12
C LEU A 196 13.59 13.82 12.47
N GLY A 197 12.51 14.52 12.11
CA GLY A 197 11.15 14.04 12.35
C GLY A 197 10.87 12.71 11.65
N ILE A 198 11.26 12.58 10.38
CA ILE A 198 11.10 11.33 9.62
C ILE A 198 11.94 10.20 10.23
N ALA A 199 13.19 10.47 10.64
CA ALA A 199 14.04 9.48 11.31
C ALA A 199 13.41 8.99 12.63
N ILE A 200 12.86 9.90 13.45
CA ILE A 200 12.13 9.53 14.67
C ILE A 200 10.94 8.64 14.35
N VAL A 201 10.13 8.98 13.34
CA VAL A 201 8.98 8.16 12.93
C VAL A 201 9.42 6.77 12.47
N ILE A 202 10.52 6.64 11.73
CA ILE A 202 11.08 5.33 11.32
C ILE A 202 11.44 4.50 12.55
N LEU A 203 12.15 5.08 13.52
CA LEU A 203 12.56 4.38 14.75
C LEU A 203 11.35 3.95 15.59
N LEU A 204 10.37 4.84 15.77
CA LEU A 204 9.13 4.54 16.47
C LEU A 204 8.34 3.42 15.78
N THR A 205 8.24 3.47 14.44
CA THR A 205 7.55 2.44 13.65
C THR A 205 8.26 1.10 13.75
N PHE A 206 9.60 1.08 13.77
CA PHE A 206 10.37 -0.14 13.96
C PHE A 206 10.13 -0.76 15.34
N GLY A 207 10.15 0.05 16.40
CA GLY A 207 9.80 -0.40 17.76
C GLY A 207 8.38 -0.94 17.83
N PHE A 208 7.42 -0.21 17.25
CA PHE A 208 6.02 -0.62 17.21
C PHE A 208 5.79 -1.93 16.44
N LYS A 209 6.40 -2.08 15.26
CA LYS A 209 6.30 -3.31 14.46
C LYS A 209 6.89 -4.52 15.20
N LYS A 210 8.01 -4.33 15.91
CA LYS A 210 8.61 -5.39 16.73
C LYS A 210 7.65 -5.83 17.84
N LEU A 211 7.00 -4.90 18.54
CA LEU A 211 6.02 -5.22 19.58
C LEU A 211 4.83 -6.03 19.03
N LEU A 212 4.29 -5.62 17.88
CA LEU A 212 3.18 -6.34 17.23
C LEU A 212 3.57 -7.76 16.81
N THR A 213 4.76 -7.93 16.22
CA THR A 213 5.22 -9.22 15.68
C THR A 213 5.51 -10.22 16.80
N THR A 214 6.14 -9.77 17.90
CA THR A 214 6.42 -10.63 19.06
C THR A 214 5.12 -11.16 19.68
N HIS A 215 4.09 -10.32 19.80
CA HIS A 215 2.80 -10.72 20.35
C HIS A 215 2.11 -11.81 19.51
N SER A 216 2.13 -11.68 18.18
CA SER A 216 1.58 -12.72 17.28
C SER A 216 2.34 -14.05 17.36
N TYR A 217 3.67 -13.99 17.43
CA TYR A 217 4.51 -15.20 17.53
C TYR A 217 4.29 -15.97 18.85
N GLU A 218 4.16 -15.27 19.97
CA GLU A 218 3.91 -15.93 21.26
C GLU A 218 2.54 -16.60 21.31
N ILE A 219 1.51 -16.00 20.71
CA ILE A 219 0.17 -16.61 20.59
C ILE A 219 0.22 -17.87 19.73
N GLU A 220 0.90 -17.82 18.58
CA GLU A 220 1.00 -18.95 17.66
C GLU A 220 1.82 -20.11 18.26
N LYS A 221 2.92 -19.78 18.96
CA LYS A 221 3.73 -20.76 19.71
C LYS A 221 2.93 -21.41 20.85
N ASN A 222 2.21 -20.61 21.65
CA ASN A 222 1.41 -21.15 22.76
C ASN A 222 0.22 -21.97 22.25
N GLY A 223 -0.39 -21.58 21.14
CA GLY A 223 -1.43 -22.37 20.46
C GLY A 223 -0.91 -23.71 19.94
N ALA A 224 0.25 -23.72 19.29
CA ALA A 224 0.90 -24.93 18.80
C ALA A 224 1.22 -25.92 19.94
N ILE A 225 1.71 -25.41 21.08
CA ILE A 225 2.00 -26.21 22.28
C ILE A 225 0.71 -26.83 22.85
N CYS A 226 -0.38 -26.08 22.96
CA CYS A 226 -1.68 -26.62 23.41
C CYS A 226 -2.24 -27.70 22.46
N THR A 227 -2.11 -27.52 21.14
CA THR A 227 -2.55 -28.54 20.17
C THR A 227 -1.66 -29.79 20.14
N GLN A 228 -0.36 -29.67 20.42
CA GLN A 228 0.53 -30.82 20.57
C GLN A 228 0.26 -31.59 21.87
N SER A 229 -0.03 -30.89 22.97
CA SER A 229 -0.44 -31.50 24.25
C SER A 229 -1.69 -32.37 24.05
N ASN A 230 -2.76 -31.81 23.48
CA ASN A 230 -4.00 -32.55 23.23
C ASN A 230 -3.82 -33.74 22.25
N ARG A 231 -2.87 -33.66 21.31
CA ARG A 231 -2.55 -34.81 20.45
C ARG A 231 -1.79 -35.89 21.20
N ALA A 232 -0.84 -35.53 22.07
CA ALA A 232 -0.09 -36.49 22.87
C ALA A 232 -1.00 -37.29 23.81
N ASP A 233 -1.99 -36.63 24.42
CA ASP A 233 -2.97 -37.30 25.28
C ASP A 233 -3.85 -38.32 24.53
N LEU A 234 -4.24 -37.99 23.28
CA LEU A 234 -4.98 -38.91 22.40
C LEU A 234 -4.17 -40.12 21.91
N TRP A 235 -2.84 -40.05 21.91
CA TRP A 235 -1.98 -41.20 21.61
C TRP A 235 -1.78 -42.10 22.84
N VAL A 236 -1.80 -41.54 24.05
CA VAL A 236 -1.72 -42.30 25.31
C VAL A 236 -3.01 -43.09 25.57
N GLU A 237 -4.18 -42.52 25.26
CA GLU A 237 -5.47 -43.24 25.39
C GLU A 237 -5.68 -44.38 24.38
N ARG A 238 -4.90 -44.44 23.28
CA ARG A 238 -4.96 -45.56 22.31
C ARG A 238 -4.01 -46.72 22.64
N LEU A 239 -3.19 -46.59 23.68
CA LEU A 239 -2.19 -47.58 24.08
C LEU A 239 -2.53 -48.33 25.39
N TYR A 240 -3.74 -48.10 25.92
CA TYR A 240 -4.35 -48.85 27.01
C TYR A 240 -5.70 -49.42 26.58
#